data_AF-A0A9K3D711-F1
#
_entry.id   AF-A0A9K3D711-F1
#
_cell.length_a   1.000
_cell.length_b   1.000
_cell.length_c   1.000
_cell.angle_alpha   90.00
_cell.angle_beta   90.00
_cell.angle_gamma   90.00
#
_symmetry.space_group_name_H-M   'P 1'
#
loop_
_entity.id
_entity.type
_entity.pdbx_description
1 polymer ?
#
loop_
_entity_poly.entity_id
_entity_poly.type
_entity_poly.pdbx_seq_one_letter_code
_entity_poly.pdbx_strand_id
1 'polypeptide(L)'
;AGEELTTEFIGDMALTREERRARLAFRKIDCKCEACSLSTYEQQESDRNRERMRSIPRELESGAVMSSAAKLKLALENLRVVVVEVNAHPRALEGALVEVMHAAMETGDGELVRRAAYNSLAGMMLFEMDPLGNKSYPSIVSLCENPRRK
;
A
#
# COMPACT_ATOMS: atom_id res chain seq x y z
N ALA A 1 -10.52 25.38 3.47
CA ALA A 1 -11.99 25.28 3.38
C ALA A 1 -12.35 25.22 1.91
N GLY A 2 -13.11 24.20 1.48
CA GLY A 2 -13.52 24.04 0.07
C GLY A 2 -13.06 22.76 -0.62
N GLU A 3 -12.41 21.83 0.07
CA GLU A 3 -12.12 20.49 -0.48
C GLU A 3 -13.37 19.60 -0.43
N GLU A 4 -13.60 18.85 -1.51
CA GLU A 4 -14.71 17.91 -1.61
C GLU A 4 -14.44 16.71 -0.69
N LEU A 5 -15.37 16.44 0.23
CA LEU A 5 -15.32 15.23 1.05
C LEU A 5 -15.66 14.04 0.17
N THR A 6 -14.74 13.09 0.06
CA THR A 6 -14.93 11.87 -0.71
C THR A 6 -14.96 10.66 0.22
N THR A 7 -15.70 9.61 -0.17
CA THR A 7 -15.72 8.34 0.56
C THR A 7 -15.53 7.20 -0.43
N GLU A 8 -14.86 6.14 0.00
CA GLU A 8 -14.73 4.93 -0.78
C GLU A 8 -16.05 4.14 -0.81
N PHE A 9 -16.54 3.81 -2.02
CA PHE A 9 -17.64 2.86 -2.20
C PHE A 9 -17.15 1.41 -2.32
N ILE A 10 -15.87 1.24 -2.60
CA ILE A 10 -15.22 -0.05 -2.83
C ILE A 10 -13.99 -0.08 -1.92
N GLY A 11 -14.08 -0.79 -0.78
CA GLY A 11 -13.01 -0.87 0.21
C GLY A 11 -11.84 -1.80 -0.15
N ASP A 12 -11.78 -2.27 -1.39
CA ASP A 12 -10.65 -3.05 -1.91
C ASP A 12 -9.82 -2.15 -2.83
N MET A 13 -8.72 -1.65 -2.29
CA MET A 13 -7.83 -0.74 -3.02
C MET A 13 -6.89 -1.46 -3.99
N ALA A 14 -6.84 -2.79 -3.97
CA ALA A 14 -5.98 -3.55 -4.88
C ALA A 14 -6.67 -3.88 -6.21
N LEU A 15 -7.91 -3.43 -6.42
CA LEU A 15 -8.65 -3.63 -7.67
C LEU A 15 -8.08 -2.80 -8.82
N THR A 16 -8.00 -3.40 -10.02
CA THR A 16 -7.64 -2.72 -11.27
C THR A 16 -8.70 -1.70 -11.68
N ARG A 17 -8.37 -0.83 -12.64
CA ARG A 17 -9.36 0.13 -13.17
C ARG A 17 -10.60 -0.57 -13.72
N GLU A 18 -10.43 -1.67 -14.46
CA GLU A 18 -11.54 -2.42 -15.03
C GLU A 18 -12.46 -2.99 -13.95
N GLU A 19 -11.89 -3.58 -12.90
CA GLU A 19 -12.65 -4.12 -11.78
C GLU A 19 -13.38 -3.02 -11.00
N ARG A 20 -12.73 -1.88 -10.75
CA ARG A 20 -13.36 -0.72 -10.11
C ARG A 20 -14.53 -0.19 -10.94
N ARG A 21 -14.33 0.00 -12.26
CA ARG A 21 -15.39 0.45 -13.18
C ARG A 21 -16.53 -0.55 -13.27
N ALA A 22 -16.25 -1.84 -13.35
CA ALA A 22 -17.26 -2.88 -13.34
C ALA A 22 -18.11 -2.84 -12.07
N ARG A 23 -17.48 -2.71 -10.89
CA ARG A 23 -18.20 -2.60 -9.60
C ARG A 23 -19.03 -1.32 -9.49
N LEU A 24 -18.54 -0.19 -10.02
CA LEU A 24 -19.27 1.08 -10.02
C LEU A 24 -20.37 1.15 -11.08
N ALA A 25 -20.23 0.42 -12.19
CA ALA A 25 -21.24 0.34 -13.25
C ALA A 25 -22.57 -0.24 -12.75
N PHE A 26 -22.54 -1.21 -11.82
CA PHE A 26 -23.75 -1.71 -11.15
C PHE A 26 -24.52 -0.61 -10.41
N ARG A 27 -23.82 0.45 -9.99
CA ARG A 27 -24.40 1.62 -9.32
C ARG A 27 -24.66 2.79 -10.29
N LYS A 28 -24.46 2.59 -11.60
CA LYS A 28 -24.54 3.62 -12.64
C LYS A 28 -23.61 4.80 -12.40
N ILE A 29 -22.46 4.57 -11.76
CA ILE A 29 -21.42 5.57 -11.52
C ILE A 29 -20.29 5.36 -12.53
N ASP A 30 -19.97 6.39 -13.31
CA ASP A 30 -18.77 6.43 -14.16
C ASP A 30 -17.64 7.16 -13.42
N CYS A 31 -16.61 6.41 -13.02
CA CYS A 31 -15.52 6.95 -12.22
C CYS A 31 -14.50 7.71 -13.06
N LYS A 32 -14.31 8.99 -12.71
CA LYS A 32 -13.38 9.92 -13.36
C LYS A 32 -12.23 10.37 -12.46
N CYS A 33 -11.97 9.66 -11.36
CA CYS A 33 -10.83 9.97 -10.50
C CYS A 33 -9.52 9.87 -11.28
N GLU A 34 -8.45 10.46 -10.74
CA GLU A 34 -7.11 10.47 -11.34
C GLU A 34 -6.66 9.06 -11.76
N ALA A 35 -6.78 8.07 -10.87
CA ALA A 35 -6.44 6.67 -11.16
C ALA A 35 -7.31 6.02 -12.25
N CYS A 36 -8.51 6.53 -12.52
CA CYS A 36 -9.39 6.07 -13.60
C CYS A 36 -9.24 6.88 -14.90
N SER A 37 -8.45 7.96 -14.86
CA SER A 37 -8.22 8.89 -15.97
C SER A 37 -6.77 8.83 -16.50
N LEU A 38 -5.94 7.94 -15.95
CA LEU A 38 -4.57 7.69 -16.40
C LEU A 38 -4.48 7.37 -17.91
N SER A 39 -3.34 7.73 -18.50
CA SER A 39 -2.99 7.34 -19.87
C SER A 39 -2.76 5.83 -19.97
N THR A 40 -2.74 5.28 -21.19
CA THR A 40 -2.64 3.82 -21.40
C THR A 40 -1.41 3.19 -20.75
N TYR A 41 -0.25 3.85 -20.80
CA TYR A 41 0.98 3.31 -20.21
C TYR A 41 0.94 3.34 -18.68
N GLU A 42 0.59 4.49 -18.10
CA GLU A 42 0.46 4.65 -16.64
C GLU A 42 -0.61 3.72 -16.07
N GLN A 43 -1.68 3.48 -16.83
CA GLN A 43 -2.70 2.53 -16.44
C GLN A 43 -2.16 1.10 -16.39
N GLN A 44 -1.41 0.65 -17.40
CA GLN A 44 -0.82 -0.70 -17.40
C GLN A 44 0.15 -0.89 -16.24
N GLU A 45 0.95 0.13 -15.91
CA GLU A 45 1.84 0.10 -14.76
C GLU A 45 1.05 0.02 -13.44
N SER A 46 0.00 0.83 -13.29
CA SER A 46 -0.87 0.80 -12.10
C SER A 46 -1.60 -0.54 -11.95
N ASP A 47 -2.16 -1.09 -13.04
CA ASP A 47 -2.86 -2.38 -13.00
C ASP A 47 -1.88 -3.51 -12.63
N ARG A 48 -0.65 -3.52 -13.19
CA ARG A 48 0.41 -4.46 -12.81
C ARG A 48 0.81 -4.33 -11.34
N ASN A 49 0.95 -3.12 -10.84
CA ASN A 49 1.27 -2.86 -9.44
C ASN A 49 0.14 -3.36 -8.52
N ARG A 50 -1.12 -3.14 -8.88
CA ARG A 50 -2.29 -3.61 -8.11
C ARG A 50 -2.44 -5.13 -8.11
N GLU A 51 -2.12 -5.78 -9.22
CA GLU A 51 -1.97 -7.24 -9.28
C GLU A 51 -0.83 -7.72 -8.37
N ARG A 52 0.28 -6.98 -8.33
CA ARG A 52 1.40 -7.28 -7.44
C ARG A 52 1.02 -7.16 -5.97
N MET A 53 0.31 -6.10 -5.58
CA MET A 53 -0.24 -5.94 -4.22
C MET A 53 -1.13 -7.10 -3.79
N ARG A 54 -1.89 -7.71 -4.72
CA ARG A 54 -2.73 -8.88 -4.42
C ARG A 54 -1.96 -10.20 -4.33
N SER A 55 -0.87 -10.33 -5.06
CA SER A 55 -0.11 -11.59 -5.16
C SER A 55 0.93 -11.75 -4.06
N ILE A 56 1.62 -10.67 -3.66
CA ILE A 56 2.71 -10.76 -2.68
C ILE A 56 2.25 -11.37 -1.34
N PRO A 57 1.13 -10.95 -0.72
CA PRO A 57 0.71 -11.54 0.55
C PRO A 57 0.50 -13.06 0.46
N ARG A 58 -0.05 -13.53 -0.66
CA ARG A 58 -0.23 -14.97 -0.92
C ARG A 58 1.10 -15.70 -1.10
N GLU A 59 2.09 -15.07 -1.75
CA GLU A 59 3.44 -15.63 -1.88
C GLU A 59 4.14 -15.70 -0.52
N LEU A 60 3.95 -14.70 0.34
CA LEU A 60 4.48 -14.71 1.72
C LEU A 60 3.82 -15.81 2.56
N GLU A 61 2.50 -15.99 2.47
CA GLU A 61 1.75 -17.03 3.20
C GLU A 61 2.10 -18.46 2.72
N SER A 62 2.26 -18.65 1.40
CA SER A 62 2.60 -19.94 0.80
C SER A 62 4.10 -20.27 0.86
N GLY A 63 4.94 -19.29 1.23
CA GLY A 63 6.40 -19.34 1.19
C GLY A 63 7.08 -20.20 2.27
N ALA A 64 6.52 -21.34 2.66
CA ALA A 64 7.11 -22.24 3.68
C ALA A 64 8.55 -22.70 3.35
N VAL A 65 8.97 -22.60 2.08
CA VAL A 65 10.32 -22.98 1.59
C VAL A 65 11.17 -21.75 1.22
N MET A 66 10.68 -20.53 1.46
CA MET A 66 11.42 -19.30 1.15
C MET A 66 12.41 -18.96 2.26
N SER A 67 13.62 -18.51 1.87
CA SER A 67 14.57 -17.96 2.83
C SER A 67 14.04 -16.66 3.45
N SER A 68 14.45 -16.38 4.69
CA SER A 68 14.06 -15.14 5.39
C SER A 68 14.44 -13.89 4.59
N ALA A 69 15.59 -13.89 3.92
CA ALA A 69 16.01 -12.80 3.04
C ALA A 69 15.07 -12.62 1.82
N ALA A 70 14.55 -13.72 1.25
CA ALA A 70 13.60 -13.64 0.14
C ALA A 70 12.24 -13.12 0.59
N LYS A 71 11.75 -13.55 1.77
CA LYS A 71 10.54 -13.00 2.38
C LYS A 71 10.68 -11.50 2.66
N LEU A 72 11.81 -11.07 3.20
CA LEU A 72 12.07 -9.65 3.47
C LEU A 72 12.06 -8.82 2.18
N LYS A 73 12.66 -9.33 1.11
CA LYS A 73 12.64 -8.69 -0.20
C LYS A 73 11.21 -8.54 -0.72
N LEU A 74 10.39 -9.58 -0.61
CA LEU A 74 8.97 -9.54 -1.02
C LEU A 74 8.15 -8.56 -0.18
N ALA A 75 8.32 -8.56 1.14
CA ALA A 75 7.60 -7.65 2.01
C ALA A 75 7.95 -6.18 1.72
N LEU A 76 9.24 -5.88 1.49
CA LEU A 76 9.68 -4.54 1.07
C LEU A 76 9.16 -4.15 -0.32
N GLU A 77 9.05 -5.12 -1.23
CA GLU A 77 8.40 -4.90 -2.52
C GLU A 77 6.93 -4.53 -2.33
N ASN A 78 6.18 -5.24 -1.47
CA ASN A 78 4.77 -4.94 -1.21
C ASN A 78 4.61 -3.54 -0.64
N LEU A 79 5.42 -3.18 0.37
CA LEU A 79 5.43 -1.84 0.94
C LEU A 79 5.66 -0.77 -0.13
N ARG A 80 6.65 -0.97 -1.03
CA ARG A 80 6.92 -0.04 -2.12
C ARG A 80 5.70 0.13 -3.03
N VAL A 81 5.06 -0.97 -3.42
CA VAL A 81 3.92 -0.93 -4.34
C VAL A 81 2.71 -0.27 -3.68
N VAL A 82 2.43 -0.56 -2.40
CA VAL A 82 1.39 0.11 -1.61
C VAL A 82 1.62 1.62 -1.57
N VAL A 83 2.85 2.06 -1.28
CA VAL A 83 3.16 3.49 -1.22
C VAL A 83 2.88 4.19 -2.55
N VAL A 84 3.25 3.55 -3.66
CA VAL A 84 3.02 4.10 -5.01
C VAL A 84 1.53 4.13 -5.38
N GLU A 85 0.80 3.03 -5.19
CA GLU A 85 -0.55 2.87 -5.76
C GLU A 85 -1.68 3.48 -4.94
N VAL A 86 -1.50 3.54 -3.62
CA VAL A 86 -2.52 4.06 -2.71
C VAL A 86 -2.03 5.26 -1.93
N ASN A 87 -0.93 5.89 -2.39
CA ASN A 87 -0.35 7.09 -1.79
C ASN A 87 -0.20 6.98 -0.27
N ALA A 88 0.30 5.82 0.20
CA ALA A 88 0.44 5.50 1.62
C ALA A 88 -0.87 5.54 2.43
N HIS A 89 -2.01 5.17 1.84
CA HIS A 89 -3.28 5.06 2.54
C HIS A 89 -3.12 4.24 3.84
N PRO A 90 -3.53 4.78 5.01
CA PRO A 90 -3.16 4.26 6.32
C PRO A 90 -3.37 2.75 6.50
N ARG A 91 -4.55 2.24 6.16
CA ARG A 91 -4.88 0.80 6.28
C ARG A 91 -4.00 -0.12 5.44
N ALA A 92 -3.74 0.25 4.19
CA ALA A 92 -2.92 -0.56 3.29
C ALA A 92 -1.44 -0.49 3.70
N LEU A 93 -1.01 0.69 4.16
CA LEU A 93 0.33 0.92 4.67
C LEU A 93 0.61 0.11 5.93
N GLU A 94 -0.31 0.10 6.88
CA GLU A 94 -0.21 -0.69 8.12
C GLU A 94 0.01 -2.18 7.81
N GLY A 95 -0.83 -2.77 6.96
CA GLY A 95 -0.71 -4.18 6.57
C GLY A 95 0.66 -4.51 5.97
N ALA A 96 1.14 -3.70 5.02
CA ALA A 96 2.45 -3.91 4.41
C ALA A 96 3.62 -3.71 5.39
N LEU A 97 3.49 -2.79 6.36
CA LEU A 97 4.51 -2.59 7.39
C LEU A 97 4.58 -3.76 8.38
N VAL A 98 3.44 -4.38 8.71
CA VAL A 98 3.41 -5.59 9.53
C VAL A 98 4.11 -6.75 8.82
N GLU A 99 3.90 -6.92 7.51
CA GLU A 99 4.62 -7.93 6.72
C GLU A 99 6.14 -7.69 6.73
N VAL A 100 6.57 -6.44 6.56
CA VAL A 100 8.00 -6.07 6.64
C VAL A 100 8.55 -6.36 8.03
N MET A 101 7.80 -6.02 9.08
CA MET A 101 8.20 -6.29 10.46
C MET A 101 8.42 -7.78 10.70
N HIS A 102 7.46 -8.63 10.33
CA HIS A 102 7.58 -10.08 10.49
C HIS A 102 8.77 -10.65 9.70
N ALA A 103 8.95 -10.24 8.45
CA ALA A 103 10.07 -10.71 7.64
C ALA A 103 11.43 -10.21 8.18
N ALA A 104 11.49 -8.98 8.69
CA ALA A 104 12.69 -8.43 9.31
C ALA A 104 13.08 -9.17 10.60
N MET A 105 12.09 -9.57 11.41
CA MET A 105 12.32 -10.41 12.61
C MET A 105 13.01 -11.73 12.25
N GLU A 106 12.60 -12.40 11.16
CA GLU A 106 13.23 -13.65 10.70
C GLU A 106 14.68 -13.46 10.23
N THR A 107 15.06 -12.24 9.83
CA THR A 107 16.45 -11.91 9.42
C THR A 107 17.32 -11.35 10.55
N GLY A 108 16.73 -11.02 11.70
CA GLY A 108 17.42 -10.42 12.84
C GLY A 108 17.72 -8.92 12.70
N ASP A 109 17.13 -8.22 11.73
CA ASP A 109 17.30 -6.76 11.56
C ASP A 109 16.42 -5.99 12.54
N GLY A 110 16.89 -5.86 13.79
CA GLY A 110 16.14 -5.17 14.85
C GLY A 110 15.89 -3.68 14.58
N GLU A 111 16.72 -3.01 13.78
CA GLU A 111 16.49 -1.62 13.41
C GLU A 111 15.29 -1.51 12.47
N LEU A 112 15.23 -2.37 11.45
CA LEU A 112 14.12 -2.40 10.51
C LEU A 112 12.80 -2.77 11.20
N VAL A 113 12.82 -3.73 12.13
CA VAL A 113 11.66 -4.09 12.96
C VAL A 113 11.12 -2.87 13.71
N ARG A 114 11.99 -2.13 14.41
CA ARG A 114 11.56 -0.93 15.16
C ARG A 114 10.97 0.14 14.25
N ARG A 115 11.60 0.39 13.10
CA ARG A 115 11.10 1.38 12.14
C ARG A 115 9.75 0.97 11.55
N ALA A 116 9.59 -0.29 11.17
CA ALA A 116 8.33 -0.81 10.64
C ALA A 116 7.21 -0.71 11.68
N ALA A 117 7.49 -1.11 12.93
CA ALA A 117 6.52 -1.02 14.03
C ALA A 117 6.11 0.43 14.32
N TYR A 118 7.07 1.37 14.38
CA TYR A 118 6.77 2.78 14.61
C TYR A 118 5.89 3.37 13.50
N ASN A 119 6.23 3.11 12.23
CA ASN A 119 5.45 3.62 11.11
C ASN A 119 4.07 2.96 11.02
N SER A 120 3.94 1.69 11.41
CA SER A 120 2.65 0.99 11.46
C SER A 120 1.74 1.64 12.51
N LEU A 121 2.26 1.85 13.71
CA LEU A 121 1.52 2.53 14.79
C LEU A 121 1.16 3.97 14.43
N ALA A 122 2.09 4.72 13.81
CA ALA A 122 1.81 6.06 13.32
C ALA A 122 0.69 6.06 12.27
N GLY A 123 0.71 5.11 11.33
CA GLY A 123 -0.36 4.90 10.35
C GLY A 123 -1.71 4.63 11.01
N MET A 124 -1.77 3.73 12.01
CA MET A 124 -2.99 3.44 12.76
C MET A 124 -3.55 4.68 13.46
N MET A 125 -2.72 5.44 14.17
CA MET A 125 -3.16 6.65 14.88
C MET A 125 -3.74 7.70 13.92
N LEU A 126 -3.13 7.84 12.73
CA LEU A 126 -3.64 8.76 11.71
C LEU A 126 -4.98 8.29 11.14
N PHE A 127 -5.20 6.99 11.01
CA PHE A 127 -6.49 6.43 10.64
C PHE A 127 -7.55 6.66 11.72
N GLU A 128 -7.24 6.45 13.00
CA GLU A 128 -8.19 6.69 14.09
C GLU A 128 -8.59 8.16 14.24
N MET A 129 -7.65 9.07 13.95
CA MET A 129 -7.90 10.51 13.97
C MET A 129 -8.63 11.04 12.73
N ASP A 130 -8.57 10.30 11.61
CA ASP A 130 -9.24 10.63 10.35
C ASP A 130 -9.59 9.35 9.56
N PRO A 131 -10.65 8.64 9.97
CA PRO A 131 -10.99 7.33 9.40
C PRO A 131 -11.48 7.41 7.95
N LEU A 132 -11.69 8.62 7.44
CA LEU A 132 -12.10 8.91 6.06
C LEU A 132 -10.91 9.35 5.18
N GLY A 133 -9.71 9.55 5.76
CA GLY A 133 -8.51 9.95 5.00
C GLY A 133 -8.59 11.36 4.40
N ASN A 134 -9.36 12.25 5.00
CA ASN A 134 -9.61 13.62 4.52
C ASN A 134 -8.40 14.56 4.63
N LYS A 135 -7.32 14.17 5.31
CA LYS A 135 -6.09 14.96 5.45
C LYS A 135 -4.92 14.30 4.72
N SER A 136 -4.26 15.06 3.85
CA SER A 136 -2.94 14.71 3.32
C SER A 136 -1.90 14.78 4.46
N TYR A 137 -1.40 13.63 4.90
CA TYR A 137 -0.36 13.59 5.93
C TYR A 137 1.03 13.67 5.28
N PRO A 138 1.92 14.57 5.74
CA PRO A 138 3.28 14.65 5.21
C PRO A 138 4.02 13.33 5.44
N SER A 139 4.36 12.69 4.31
CA SER A 139 5.24 11.53 4.08
C SER A 139 5.59 10.65 5.29
N ILE A 140 4.85 9.55 5.46
CA ILE A 140 5.21 8.45 6.39
C ILE A 140 6.34 7.57 5.83
N VAL A 141 6.90 7.85 4.64
CA VAL A 141 7.80 6.91 3.98
C VAL A 141 9.20 7.49 3.81
N SER A 142 9.97 7.44 4.89
CA SER A 142 11.46 7.47 4.86
C SER A 142 12.04 6.06 5.08
N LEU A 143 11.35 5.01 4.62
CA LEU A 143 11.84 3.62 4.72
C LEU A 143 12.63 3.18 3.48
N CYS A 144 12.57 3.94 2.38
CA CYS A 144 13.29 3.64 1.14
C CYS A 144 14.54 4.49 0.92
N GLU A 145 14.91 5.37 1.86
CA GLU A 145 16.13 6.16 1.73
C GLU A 145 17.36 5.32 2.09
N ASN A 146 18.18 5.09 1.06
CA ASN A 146 19.43 4.35 1.13
C ASN A 146 20.44 5.10 2.03
N PRO A 147 20.91 4.51 3.14
CA PRO A 147 21.81 5.18 4.09
C PRO A 147 23.23 5.51 3.53
N ARG A 148 23.48 5.26 2.24
CA ARG A 148 24.77 5.51 1.57
C ARG A 148 24.83 6.78 0.70
N ARG A 149 23.83 7.65 0.72
CA ARG A 149 23.98 9.00 0.12
C ARG A 149 24.40 10.01 1.19
N LYS A 150 25.71 10.12 1.38
CA LYS A 150 26.39 11.32 1.86
C LYS A 150 27.34 11.77 0.77
#